data_AF-A0A0M3JBT8-F1
#
_entry.id   AF-A0A0M3JBT8-F1
#
_cell.length_a   1.000
_cell.length_b   1.000
_cell.length_c   1.000
_cell.angle_alpha   90.00
_cell.angle_beta   90.00
_cell.angle_gamma   90.00
#
_symmetry.space_group_name_H-M   'P 1'
#
loop_
_entity.id
_entity.type
_entity.pdbx_description
1 polymer ?
#
loop_
_entity_poly.entity_id
_entity_poly.type
_entity_poly.pdbx_seq_one_letter_code
_entity_poly.pdbx_strand_id
1 'polypeptide(L)'
;MNESGLDPGIDHMLAMQCIDNVKEHGGKVTSFVSFCGGLPAPESSENPLRYKFSWSPKGVFMALMNGAQYLHNGEVVKIGGNCEVLDNLYPIGFMPGFNFVGYPNRDSTKYASIYGLSSECKTLLRGTLRYRGFADTVKALNKLGLLNDERSETFNSAIGPDLSWVQYKYWQHC
;
A
#
# COMPACT_ATOMS: atom_id res chain seq x y z
N MET A 1 12.63 -20.51 10.76
CA MET A 1 12.23 -19.20 11.34
C MET A 1 11.73 -18.36 10.17
N ASN A 2 10.42 -18.11 10.12
CA ASN A 2 9.78 -17.30 9.07
C ASN A 2 9.40 -15.93 9.65
N GLU A 3 9.11 -14.95 8.81
CA GLU A 3 8.55 -13.64 9.23
C GLU A 3 9.43 -12.92 10.28
N SER A 4 10.72 -12.77 9.99
CA SER A 4 11.71 -12.15 10.89
C SER A 4 12.46 -10.98 10.23
N GLY A 5 11.79 -10.26 9.33
CA GLY A 5 12.29 -9.06 8.66
C GLY A 5 11.74 -7.77 9.27
N LEU A 6 11.42 -6.79 8.42
CA LEU A 6 10.78 -5.54 8.83
C LEU A 6 9.25 -5.70 8.90
N ASP A 7 8.66 -6.12 7.79
CA ASP A 7 7.23 -6.35 7.59
C ASP A 7 7.08 -7.48 6.55
N PRO A 8 6.94 -8.76 6.97
CA PRO A 8 6.70 -9.22 8.33
C PRO A 8 7.98 -9.48 9.17
N GLY A 9 7.95 -9.09 10.45
CA GLY A 9 8.94 -9.31 11.50
C GLY A 9 8.84 -8.31 12.64
N ILE A 10 9.57 -7.19 12.56
CA ILE A 10 9.56 -6.14 13.59
C ILE A 10 8.15 -5.61 13.86
N ASP A 11 7.31 -5.49 12.82
CA ASP A 11 5.91 -5.10 12.96
C ASP A 11 5.13 -6.03 13.91
N HIS A 12 5.35 -7.34 13.83
CA HIS A 12 4.73 -8.32 14.72
C HIS A 12 5.24 -8.20 16.14
N MET A 13 6.56 -8.03 16.31
CA MET A 13 7.18 -7.92 17.64
C MET A 13 6.66 -6.70 18.38
N LEU A 14 6.60 -5.54 17.72
CA LEU A 14 6.07 -4.31 18.30
C LEU A 14 4.56 -4.41 18.59
N ALA A 15 3.79 -4.97 17.66
CA ALA A 15 2.37 -5.18 17.85
C ALA A 15 2.08 -6.05 19.08
N MET A 16 2.71 -7.23 19.17
CA MET A 16 2.50 -8.16 20.27
C MET A 16 2.97 -7.58 21.60
N GLN A 17 4.13 -6.91 21.65
CA GLN A 17 4.60 -6.25 22.87
C GLN A 17 3.56 -5.25 23.42
N CYS A 18 2.99 -4.41 22.56
CA CYS A 18 1.95 -3.46 22.99
C CYS A 18 0.66 -4.17 23.43
N ILE A 19 0.23 -5.20 22.69
CA ILE A 19 -1.01 -5.94 22.96
C ILE A 19 -0.91 -6.71 24.27
N ASP A 20 0.20 -7.40 24.51
CA ASP A 20 0.43 -8.19 25.71
C ASP A 20 0.52 -7.28 26.94
N ASN A 21 1.24 -6.16 26.85
CA ASN A 21 1.28 -5.17 27.92
C ASN A 21 -0.11 -4.63 28.29
N VAL A 22 -0.98 -4.37 27.30
CA VAL A 22 -2.37 -3.97 27.56
C VAL A 22 -3.14 -5.07 28.28
N LYS A 23 -2.98 -6.34 27.87
CA LYS A 23 -3.67 -7.49 28.46
C LYS A 23 -3.20 -7.79 29.89
N GLU A 24 -1.89 -7.71 30.15
CA GLU A 24 -1.29 -7.92 31.47
C GLU A 24 -1.84 -6.96 32.52
N HIS A 25 -2.21 -5.75 32.10
CA HIS A 25 -2.83 -4.73 32.95
C HIS A 25 -4.37 -4.75 32.92
N GLY A 26 -4.98 -5.84 32.44
CA GLY A 26 -6.44 -6.01 32.39
C GLY A 26 -7.16 -5.15 31.35
N GLY A 27 -6.42 -4.49 30.46
CA GLY A 27 -6.95 -3.67 29.38
C GLY A 27 -7.44 -4.50 28.19
N LYS A 28 -8.14 -3.82 27.28
CA LYS A 28 -8.62 -4.40 26.02
C LYS A 28 -8.24 -3.48 24.86
N VAL A 29 -7.74 -4.08 23.78
CA VAL A 29 -7.43 -3.35 22.55
C VAL A 29 -8.73 -3.10 21.79
N THR A 30 -9.12 -1.84 21.64
CA THR A 30 -10.34 -1.43 20.91
C THR A 30 -10.07 -0.97 19.49
N SER A 31 -8.82 -0.60 19.18
CA SER A 31 -8.37 -0.20 17.85
C SER A 31 -6.89 -0.55 17.65
N PHE A 32 -6.56 -1.13 16.51
CA PHE A 32 -5.20 -1.38 16.04
C PHE A 32 -5.04 -0.79 14.64
N VAL A 33 -4.10 0.14 14.50
CA VAL A 33 -3.74 0.75 13.21
C VAL A 33 -2.22 0.72 13.09
N SER A 34 -1.70 0.11 12.03
CA SER A 34 -0.27 0.01 11.77
C SER A 34 0.05 0.35 10.32
N PHE A 35 1.04 1.21 10.14
CA PHE A 35 1.50 1.62 8.83
C PHE A 35 3.03 1.50 8.76
N CYS A 36 3.53 0.96 7.65
CA CYS A 36 4.96 0.81 7.40
C CYS A 36 5.31 1.27 5.98
N GLY A 37 6.53 1.76 5.77
CA GLY A 37 7.02 2.10 4.44
C GLY A 37 8.52 2.35 4.40
N GLY A 38 9.22 1.65 3.50
CA GLY A 38 10.58 1.99 3.12
C GLY A 38 10.54 3.10 2.07
N LEU A 39 11.01 4.30 2.42
CA LEU A 39 10.94 5.51 1.58
C LEU A 39 12.32 6.15 1.48
N PRO A 40 12.61 6.90 0.40
CA PRO A 40 13.80 7.74 0.37
C PRO A 40 13.71 8.81 1.47
N ALA A 41 14.88 9.24 1.96
CA ALA A 41 14.96 10.44 2.79
C ALA A 41 14.30 11.64 2.07
N PRO A 42 13.65 12.58 2.78
CA PRO A 42 12.89 13.68 2.19
C PRO A 42 13.66 14.45 1.09
N GLU A 43 14.91 14.79 1.35
CA GLU A 43 15.84 15.49 0.46
C GLU A 43 16.17 14.71 -0.82
N SER A 44 15.95 13.39 -0.81
CA SER A 44 16.15 12.50 -1.95
C SER A 44 14.85 12.08 -2.63
N SER A 45 13.72 12.68 -2.26
CA SER A 45 12.39 12.31 -2.76
C SER A 45 11.96 13.08 -4.02
N GLU A 46 12.81 13.91 -4.61
CA GLU A 46 12.45 14.73 -5.78
C GLU A 46 12.37 13.91 -7.08
N ASN A 47 11.22 13.25 -7.28
CA ASN A 47 10.84 12.60 -8.53
C ASN A 47 9.30 12.45 -8.60
N PRO A 48 8.70 12.12 -9.76
CA PRO A 48 7.25 12.04 -9.91
C PRO A 48 6.54 11.08 -8.94
N LEU A 49 7.19 9.99 -8.55
CA LEU A 49 6.62 9.02 -7.60
C LEU A 49 6.91 9.37 -6.14
N ARG A 50 7.81 10.31 -5.87
CA ARG A 50 8.39 10.53 -4.54
C ARG A 50 8.92 9.23 -3.91
N TYR A 51 9.44 8.32 -4.74
CA TYR A 51 9.84 6.97 -4.34
C TYR A 51 11.13 6.55 -5.05
N LYS A 52 11.84 5.57 -4.49
CA LYS A 52 12.99 4.91 -5.12
C LYS A 52 12.85 3.40 -4.95
N PHE A 53 13.11 2.66 -6.02
CA PHE A 53 12.98 1.21 -6.02
C PHE A 53 14.32 0.56 -5.62
N SER A 54 14.31 -0.23 -4.56
CA SER A 54 15.45 -1.08 -4.15
C SER A 54 15.33 -2.53 -4.62
N TRP A 55 14.22 -2.87 -5.28
CA TRP A 55 13.96 -4.14 -5.96
C TRP A 55 13.04 -3.91 -7.17
N SER A 56 12.65 -4.96 -7.88
CA SER A 56 11.81 -4.84 -9.07
C SER A 56 10.52 -4.03 -8.81
N PRO A 57 10.25 -2.96 -9.59
CA PRO A 57 9.07 -2.11 -9.41
C PRO A 57 7.76 -2.88 -9.69
N LYS A 58 7.81 -3.98 -10.45
CA LYS A 58 6.63 -4.82 -10.74
C LYS A 58 5.92 -5.24 -9.45
N GLY A 59 6.66 -5.64 -8.42
CA GLY A 59 6.06 -6.06 -7.15
C GLY A 59 5.27 -4.94 -6.45
N VAL A 60 5.74 -3.69 -6.55
CA VAL A 60 5.06 -2.53 -5.96
C VAL A 60 3.76 -2.24 -6.70
N PHE A 61 3.77 -2.23 -8.03
CA PHE A 61 2.58 -1.94 -8.82
C PHE A 61 1.56 -3.07 -8.76
N MET A 62 1.97 -4.34 -8.87
CA MET A 62 1.06 -5.47 -8.72
C MET A 62 0.43 -5.54 -7.33
N ALA A 63 1.13 -5.10 -6.29
CA ALA A 63 0.54 -4.99 -4.96
C ALA A 63 -0.65 -4.03 -4.92
N LEU A 64 -0.59 -2.92 -5.67
CA LEU A 64 -1.66 -1.91 -5.79
C LEU A 64 -2.82 -2.36 -6.67
N MET A 65 -2.60 -3.33 -7.55
CA MET A 65 -3.68 -3.95 -8.34
C MET A 65 -4.56 -4.87 -7.49
N ASN A 66 -4.08 -5.31 -6.32
CA ASN A 66 -4.88 -6.08 -5.38
C ASN A 66 -5.82 -5.17 -4.58
N GLY A 67 -6.97 -5.72 -4.23
CA GLY A 67 -7.85 -5.09 -3.26
C GLY A 67 -7.34 -5.17 -1.83
N ALA A 68 -8.10 -4.56 -0.94
CA ALA A 68 -7.83 -4.59 0.49
C ALA A 68 -9.10 -4.84 1.29
N GLN A 69 -8.93 -5.40 2.48
CA GLN A 69 -10.00 -5.59 3.45
C GLN A 69 -9.50 -5.26 4.85
N TYR A 70 -10.28 -4.51 5.62
CA TYR A 70 -9.93 -4.15 6.99
C TYR A 70 -11.19 -3.94 7.83
N LEU A 71 -11.02 -3.84 9.15
CA LEU A 71 -12.12 -3.56 10.07
C LEU A 71 -12.10 -2.07 10.44
N HIS A 72 -13.24 -1.40 10.37
CA HIS A 72 -13.39 -0.01 10.81
C HIS A 72 -14.71 0.16 11.55
N ASN A 73 -14.65 0.64 12.79
CA ASN A 73 -15.81 0.83 13.67
C ASN A 73 -16.77 -0.38 13.77
N GLY A 74 -16.22 -1.59 13.70
CA GLY A 74 -16.96 -2.85 13.80
C GLY A 74 -17.44 -3.41 12.47
N GLU A 75 -17.24 -2.69 11.36
CA GLU A 75 -17.66 -3.09 10.02
C GLU A 75 -16.46 -3.47 9.15
N VAL A 76 -16.65 -4.48 8.30
CA VAL A 76 -15.63 -4.90 7.35
C VAL A 76 -15.70 -3.98 6.12
N VAL A 77 -14.66 -3.18 5.92
CA VAL A 77 -14.48 -2.38 4.71
C VAL A 77 -13.75 -3.21 3.67
N LYS A 78 -14.32 -3.30 2.47
CA LYS A 78 -13.72 -3.97 1.30
C LYS A 78 -13.43 -2.95 0.22
N ILE A 79 -12.23 -2.97 -0.31
CA ILE A 79 -11.77 -2.14 -1.42
C ILE A 79 -11.42 -3.08 -2.58
N GLY A 80 -11.89 -2.75 -3.78
CA GLY A 80 -11.60 -3.51 -4.99
C GLY A 80 -10.14 -3.40 -5.42
N GLY A 81 -9.80 -4.13 -6.49
CA GLY A 81 -8.48 -4.08 -7.09
C GLY A 81 -8.25 -2.83 -7.93
N ASN A 82 -7.36 -2.94 -8.93
CA ASN A 82 -7.16 -1.90 -9.94
C ASN A 82 -6.81 -0.52 -9.35
N CYS A 83 -5.92 -0.49 -8.35
CA CYS A 83 -5.49 0.72 -7.64
C CYS A 83 -6.56 1.47 -6.82
N GLU A 84 -7.76 0.92 -6.59
CA GLU A 84 -8.81 1.56 -5.77
C GLU A 84 -8.38 1.84 -4.33
N VAL A 85 -7.37 1.13 -3.81
CA VAL A 85 -6.74 1.43 -2.50
C VAL A 85 -6.18 2.85 -2.43
N LEU A 86 -5.82 3.45 -3.58
CA LEU A 86 -5.32 4.83 -3.67
C LEU A 86 -6.44 5.88 -3.65
N ASP A 87 -7.70 5.48 -3.74
CA ASP A 87 -8.87 6.35 -3.50
C ASP A 87 -9.24 6.42 -2.02
N ASN A 88 -8.73 5.48 -1.22
CA ASN A 88 -9.03 5.31 0.20
C ASN A 88 -7.80 5.63 1.07
N LEU A 89 -7.27 6.85 0.91
CA LEU A 89 -6.07 7.27 1.62
C LEU A 89 -6.36 7.58 3.10
N TYR A 90 -5.52 7.05 3.97
CA TYR A 90 -5.50 7.36 5.39
C TYR A 90 -4.58 8.56 5.65
N PRO A 91 -5.06 9.64 6.28
CA PRO A 91 -4.24 10.81 6.58
C PRO A 91 -3.21 10.51 7.67
N ILE A 92 -1.95 10.90 7.45
CA ILE A 92 -0.87 10.75 8.44
C ILE A 92 -0.49 12.15 8.95
N GLY A 93 -1.10 12.57 10.05
CA GLY A 93 -0.93 13.91 10.63
C GLY A 93 0.03 14.00 11.81
N PHE A 94 0.45 12.88 12.40
CA PHE A 94 1.26 12.88 13.63
C PHE A 94 2.75 13.20 13.41
N MET A 95 3.19 13.30 12.14
CA MET A 95 4.55 13.63 11.75
C MET A 95 4.57 14.91 10.89
N PRO A 96 4.49 16.11 11.48
CA PRO A 96 4.27 17.36 10.74
C PRO A 96 5.41 17.70 9.76
N GLY A 97 6.63 17.19 9.97
CA GLY A 97 7.75 17.36 9.05
C GLY A 97 7.67 16.51 7.78
N PHE A 98 6.73 15.57 7.70
CA PHE A 98 6.58 14.65 6.57
C PHE A 98 5.20 14.80 5.92
N ASN A 99 5.17 14.78 4.59
CA ASN A 99 3.93 14.83 3.82
C ASN A 99 3.49 13.40 3.44
N PHE A 100 3.16 12.59 4.44
CA PHE A 100 2.79 11.18 4.24
C PHE A 100 1.28 10.97 4.03
N VAL A 101 0.98 9.90 3.32
CA VAL A 101 -0.34 9.28 3.22
C VAL A 101 -0.19 7.77 3.42
N GLY A 102 -1.17 7.17 4.07
CA GLY A 102 -1.31 5.72 4.17
C GLY A 102 -2.32 5.19 3.16
N TYR A 103 -2.19 3.95 2.71
CA TYR A 103 -3.28 3.21 2.08
C TYR A 103 -3.37 1.79 2.65
N PRO A 104 -4.57 1.18 2.74
CA PRO A 104 -4.74 -0.18 3.25
C PRO A 104 -4.02 -1.23 2.39
N ASN A 105 -3.44 -2.25 3.03
CA ASN A 105 -2.76 -3.33 2.32
C ASN A 105 -3.46 -4.67 2.55
N ARG A 106 -3.79 -5.37 1.46
CA ARG A 106 -4.30 -6.76 1.48
C ARG A 106 -5.39 -6.93 2.55
N ASP A 107 -5.41 -8.06 3.25
CA ASP A 107 -6.37 -8.35 4.29
C ASP A 107 -5.77 -8.11 5.69
N SER A 108 -6.30 -7.10 6.38
CA SER A 108 -5.99 -6.79 7.79
C SER A 108 -6.81 -7.65 8.75
N THR A 109 -7.97 -8.17 8.35
CA THR A 109 -8.91 -8.85 9.25
C THR A 109 -8.35 -10.16 9.80
N LYS A 110 -7.46 -10.83 9.04
CA LYS A 110 -6.72 -12.01 9.52
C LYS A 110 -5.88 -11.76 10.77
N TYR A 111 -5.47 -10.52 11.03
CA TYR A 111 -4.60 -10.21 12.18
C TYR A 111 -5.34 -10.24 13.52
N ALA A 112 -6.67 -10.27 13.51
CA ALA A 112 -7.44 -10.43 14.73
C ALA A 112 -7.10 -11.76 15.43
N SER A 113 -7.02 -12.86 14.67
CA SER A 113 -6.63 -14.16 15.21
C SER A 113 -5.12 -14.24 15.49
N ILE A 114 -4.28 -13.72 14.58
CA ILE A 114 -2.81 -13.76 14.72
C ILE A 114 -2.35 -13.06 16.01
N TYR A 115 -2.97 -11.93 16.35
CA TYR A 115 -2.61 -11.15 17.55
C TYR A 115 -3.49 -11.45 18.77
N GLY A 116 -4.45 -12.37 18.64
CA GLY A 116 -5.42 -12.67 19.70
C GLY A 116 -6.17 -11.41 20.17
N LEU A 117 -6.67 -10.61 19.22
CA LEU A 117 -7.54 -9.46 19.49
C LEU A 117 -8.95 -9.96 19.76
N SER A 118 -9.60 -9.43 20.78
CA SER A 118 -10.99 -9.78 21.11
C SER A 118 -11.97 -9.04 20.20
N SER A 119 -13.26 -9.39 20.31
CA SER A 119 -14.37 -8.72 19.60
C SER A 119 -14.56 -7.24 19.97
N GLU A 120 -13.84 -6.76 20.98
CA GLU A 120 -13.81 -5.37 21.43
C GLU A 120 -12.96 -4.50 20.50
N CYS A 121 -12.04 -5.10 19.74
CA CYS A 121 -11.31 -4.41 18.70
C CYS A 121 -12.26 -4.11 17.52
N LYS A 122 -12.66 -2.84 17.39
CA LYS A 122 -13.58 -2.38 16.35
C LYS A 122 -12.86 -1.81 15.13
N THR A 123 -11.57 -1.52 15.23
CA THR A 123 -10.77 -1.05 14.09
C THR A 123 -9.48 -1.86 14.01
N LEU A 124 -9.22 -2.48 12.86
CA LEU A 124 -8.04 -3.27 12.59
C LEU A 124 -7.58 -2.98 11.16
N LEU A 125 -6.55 -2.15 11.05
CA LEU A 125 -6.02 -1.69 9.77
C LEU A 125 -4.49 -1.83 9.74
N ARG A 126 -3.99 -2.48 8.70
CA ARG A 126 -2.60 -2.44 8.28
C ARG A 126 -2.49 -1.78 6.91
N GLY A 127 -1.46 -0.96 6.71
CA GLY A 127 -1.28 -0.26 5.45
C GLY A 127 0.16 0.10 5.11
N THR A 128 0.35 0.61 3.89
CA THR A 128 1.62 1.13 3.40
C THR A 128 1.67 2.64 3.56
N LEU A 129 2.82 3.18 3.95
CA LEU A 129 3.13 4.61 3.88
C LEU A 129 3.78 5.00 2.55
N ARG A 130 3.34 6.14 2.01
CA ARG A 130 3.98 6.83 0.89
C ARG A 130 4.00 8.34 1.14
N TYR A 131 4.88 9.04 0.43
CA TYR A 131 4.73 10.48 0.28
C TYR A 131 3.51 10.79 -0.58
N ARG A 132 2.83 11.89 -0.25
CA ARG A 132 1.78 12.46 -1.11
C ARG A 132 2.33 12.75 -2.51
N GLY A 133 1.49 12.56 -3.54
CA GLY A 133 1.88 12.60 -4.95
C GLY A 133 2.15 11.20 -5.55
N PHE A 134 2.55 10.22 -4.74
CA PHE A 134 2.66 8.83 -5.22
C PHE A 134 1.32 8.32 -5.77
N ALA A 135 0.24 8.51 -5.01
CA ALA A 135 -1.10 8.05 -5.39
C ALA A 135 -1.56 8.65 -6.73
N ASP A 136 -1.36 9.96 -6.91
CA ASP A 136 -1.76 10.66 -8.14
C ASP A 136 -0.99 10.16 -9.36
N THR A 137 0.33 10.01 -9.23
CA THR A 137 1.19 9.50 -10.31
C THR A 137 0.83 8.06 -10.68
N VAL A 138 0.60 7.18 -9.70
CA VAL A 138 0.21 5.79 -9.98
C VAL A 138 -1.16 5.73 -10.63
N LYS A 139 -2.13 6.52 -10.16
CA LYS A 139 -3.46 6.59 -10.80
C LYS A 139 -3.38 7.08 -12.24
N ALA A 140 -2.48 8.03 -12.55
CA ALA A 140 -2.24 8.45 -13.92
C ALA A 140 -1.66 7.32 -14.78
N LEU A 141 -0.67 6.57 -14.27
CA LEU A 141 -0.15 5.38 -14.97
C LEU A 141 -1.23 4.33 -15.21
N ASN A 142 -2.09 4.08 -14.22
CA ASN A 142 -3.19 3.13 -14.35
C ASN A 142 -4.19 3.55 -15.43
N LYS A 143 -4.57 4.83 -15.46
CA LYS A 143 -5.47 5.38 -16.49
C LYS A 143 -4.90 5.29 -17.90
N LEU A 144 -3.58 5.31 -18.04
CA LEU A 144 -2.90 5.12 -19.32
C LEU A 144 -2.73 3.65 -19.71
N GLY A 145 -3.21 2.70 -18.90
CA GLY A 145 -3.05 1.27 -19.13
C GLY A 145 -1.63 0.74 -18.89
N LEU A 146 -0.72 1.55 -18.34
CA LEU A 146 0.69 1.19 -18.16
C LEU A 146 0.95 0.23 -16.99
N LEU A 147 -0.09 -0.06 -16.19
CA LEU A 147 -0.04 -1.05 -15.11
C LEU A 147 -0.72 -2.37 -15.50
N ASN A 148 -1.26 -2.49 -16.71
CA ASN A 148 -1.80 -3.74 -17.22
C ASN A 148 -0.64 -4.72 -17.47
N ASP A 149 -0.76 -5.95 -16.95
CA ASP A 149 0.24 -7.01 -17.12
C ASP A 149 -0.08 -7.98 -18.27
N GLU A 150 -1.19 -7.75 -18.98
CA GLU A 150 -1.50 -8.44 -20.23
C GLU A 150 -0.48 -8.12 -21.31
N ARG A 151 -0.16 -9.14 -22.12
CA ARG A 151 0.79 -8.99 -23.21
C ARG A 151 0.17 -8.10 -24.30
N SER A 152 0.82 -6.98 -24.58
CA SER A 152 0.48 -6.08 -25.69
C SER A 152 1.46 -6.27 -26.85
N GLU A 153 0.95 -6.41 -28.07
CA GLU A 153 1.77 -6.43 -29.28
C GLU A 153 2.51 -5.10 -29.49
N THR A 154 1.93 -3.98 -29.06
CA THR A 154 2.55 -2.66 -29.18
C THR A 154 3.86 -2.55 -28.40
N PHE A 155 4.00 -3.27 -27.29
CA PHE A 155 5.24 -3.31 -26.49
C PHE A 155 6.12 -4.52 -26.80
N ASN A 156 5.82 -5.29 -27.86
CA ASN A 156 6.63 -6.40 -28.28
C ASN A 156 7.87 -5.89 -29.02
N SER A 157 9.07 -6.25 -28.55
CA SER A 157 10.33 -5.77 -29.14
C SER A 157 10.61 -6.26 -30.57
N ALA A 158 9.91 -7.29 -31.04
CA ALA A 158 10.12 -7.86 -32.38
C ALA A 158 9.12 -7.36 -33.43
N ILE A 159 7.88 -7.05 -33.02
CA ILE A 159 6.78 -6.71 -33.95
C ILE A 159 6.07 -5.40 -33.59
N GLY A 160 6.45 -4.78 -32.47
CA GLY A 160 5.89 -3.52 -32.03
C GLY A 160 6.26 -2.39 -33.00
N PRO A 161 5.41 -1.36 -33.10
CA PRO A 161 5.68 -0.23 -33.97
C PRO A 161 6.83 0.63 -33.40
N ASP A 162 7.66 1.19 -34.28
CA ASP A 162 8.73 2.13 -33.90
C ASP A 162 8.13 3.52 -33.60
N LEU A 163 7.55 3.65 -32.40
CA LEU A 163 6.90 4.87 -31.93
C LEU A 163 7.66 5.47 -30.76
N SER A 164 7.87 6.79 -30.80
CA SER A 164 8.18 7.55 -29.59
C SER A 164 6.98 7.57 -28.63
N TRP A 165 7.24 7.83 -27.34
CA TRP A 165 6.20 8.01 -26.33
C TRP A 165 5.16 9.07 -26.71
N VAL A 166 5.59 10.14 -27.40
CA VAL A 166 4.71 11.20 -27.88
C VAL A 166 3.75 10.65 -28.92
N GLN A 167 4.24 9.86 -29.88
CA GLN A 167 3.40 9.26 -30.92
C GLN A 167 2.46 8.20 -30.33
N TYR A 168 2.92 7.37 -29.40
CA TYR A 168 2.09 6.36 -28.73
C TYR A 168 0.85 6.96 -28.05
N LYS A 169 0.99 8.13 -27.41
CA LYS A 169 -0.12 8.82 -26.75
C LYS A 169 -1.26 9.17 -27.71
N TYR A 170 -0.96 9.48 -28.97
CA TYR A 170 -1.98 9.78 -29.99
C TYR A 170 -2.43 8.53 -30.75
N TRP A 171 -1.69 7.43 -30.67
CA TRP A 171 -1.96 6.20 -31.39
C TRP A 171 -3.18 5.45 -30.87
N GLN A 172 -3.45 5.48 -29.55
CA GLN A 172 -4.61 4.80 -28.96
C GLN A 172 -5.98 5.45 -29.27
N HIS A 173 -6.01 6.55 -30.03
CA HIS A 173 -7.24 7.26 -30.42
C HIS A 173 -7.54 7.17 -31.92
N CYS A 174 -6.80 6.35 -32.66
CA CYS A 174 -7.03 6.01 -34.06
C CYS A 174 -7.49 4.55 -34.18
#